data_AF-A0A953QZQ2-F1
#
_entry.id   AF-A0A953QZQ2-F1
#
_cell.length_a   1.000
_cell.length_b   1.000
_cell.length_c   1.000
_cell.angle_alpha   90.00
_cell.angle_beta   90.00
_cell.angle_gamma   90.00
#
_symmetry.space_group_name_H-M   'P 1'
#
loop_
_entity.id
_entity.type
_entity.pdbx_description
1 polymer ?
#
loop_
_entity_poly.entity_id
_entity_poly.type
_entity_poly.pdbx_seq_one_letter_code
_entity_poly.pdbx_strand_id
1 'polypeptide(L)'
;MRRVLAQKDVIAGLESQKSARGDEIEQIFDDQQRLRENMKALKGSAEEKALLQRYTQQLNEQENRLQALRKETQQIEEQKAGAQAALDRMIEELAFDVKL
;
A
#
# COMPACT_ATOMS: atom_id res chain seq x y z
N MET A 1 11.76 12.63 -26.53
CA MET A 1 11.03 11.34 -26.38
C MET A 1 11.56 10.42 -25.27
N ARG A 2 12.87 10.07 -25.21
CA ARG A 2 13.41 9.13 -24.20
C ARG A 2 13.12 9.52 -22.73
N ARG A 3 13.18 10.82 -22.41
CA ARG A 3 12.88 11.34 -21.05
C ARG A 3 11.40 11.18 -20.66
N VAL A 4 10.48 11.38 -21.60
CA VAL A 4 9.04 11.19 -21.39
C VAL A 4 8.70 9.72 -21.12
N LEU A 5 9.34 8.79 -21.85
CA LEU A 5 9.17 7.36 -21.62
C LEU A 5 9.68 6.95 -20.23
N ALA A 6 10.88 7.38 -19.87
CA ALA A 6 11.43 7.11 -18.53
C ALA A 6 10.53 7.67 -17.41
N GLN A 7 9.92 8.84 -17.61
CA GLN A 7 8.99 9.42 -16.64
C GLN A 7 7.69 8.61 -16.52
N LYS A 8 7.18 8.06 -17.63
CA LYS A 8 6.04 7.13 -17.60
C LYS A 8 6.37 5.84 -16.87
N ASP A 9 7.58 5.32 -17.04
CA ASP A 9 8.04 4.11 -16.34
C ASP A 9 8.11 4.34 -14.82
N VAL A 10 8.53 5.54 -14.38
CA VAL A 10 8.49 5.92 -12.96
C VAL A 10 7.06 5.90 -12.42
N ILE A 11 6.10 6.50 -13.14
CA ILE A 11 4.68 6.51 -12.73
C ILE A 11 4.13 5.09 -12.64
N ALA A 12 4.40 4.25 -13.64
CA ALA A 12 3.98 2.85 -13.64
C ALA A 12 4.59 2.06 -12.46
N GLY A 13 5.86 2.32 -12.12
CA GLY A 13 6.52 1.73 -10.96
C GLY A 13 5.87 2.14 -9.64
N LEU A 14 5.43 3.40 -9.51
CA LEU A 14 4.71 3.89 -8.33
C LEU A 14 3.31 3.26 -8.23
N GLU A 15 2.60 3.10 -9.35
CA GLU A 15 1.29 2.42 -9.37
C GLU A 15 1.39 0.96 -8.97
N SER A 16 2.41 0.24 -9.45
CA SER A 16 2.67 -1.14 -9.05
C SER A 16 2.96 -1.25 -7.55
N GLN A 17 3.77 -0.34 -7.00
CA GLN A 17 4.02 -0.29 -5.55
C GLN A 17 2.74 -0.03 -4.75
N LYS A 18 1.91 0.91 -5.20
CA LYS A 18 0.61 1.19 -4.56
C LYS A 18 -0.29 -0.05 -4.56
N SER A 19 -0.39 -0.75 -5.69
CA SER A 19 -1.17 -1.98 -5.80
C SER A 19 -0.70 -3.02 -4.80
N ALA A 20 0.61 -3.26 -4.72
CA ALA A 20 1.19 -4.23 -3.79
C ALA A 20 0.89 -3.88 -2.32
N ARG A 21 0.85 -2.59 -1.97
CA ARG A 21 0.45 -2.13 -0.63
C ARG A 21 -1.04 -2.30 -0.37
N GLY A 22 -1.88 -2.12 -1.40
CA GLY A 22 -3.30 -2.46 -1.36
C GLY A 22 -3.53 -3.93 -1.07
N ASP A 23 -2.87 -4.81 -1.83
CA ASP A 23 -2.96 -6.26 -1.65
C ASP A 23 -2.52 -6.69 -0.23
N GLU A 24 -1.46 -6.08 0.29
CA GLU A 24 -0.98 -6.35 1.65
C GLU A 24 -2.00 -5.90 2.72
N ILE A 25 -2.67 -4.76 2.52
CA ILE A 25 -3.74 -4.30 3.40
C ILE A 25 -4.92 -5.29 3.41
N GLU A 26 -5.34 -5.76 2.23
CA GLU A 26 -6.42 -6.75 2.10
C GLU A 26 -6.08 -8.07 2.82
N GLN A 27 -4.87 -8.58 2.61
CA GLN A 27 -4.39 -9.79 3.28
C GLN A 27 -4.37 -9.66 4.80
N ILE A 28 -4.00 -8.49 5.34
CA ILE A 28 -4.06 -8.23 6.77
C ILE A 28 -5.51 -8.27 7.27
N PHE A 29 -6.45 -7.64 6.57
CA PHE A 29 -7.86 -7.67 6.98
C PHE A 29 -8.44 -9.10 7.02
N ASP A 30 -8.10 -9.92 6.03
CA ASP A 30 -8.51 -11.33 5.98
C ASP A 30 -7.91 -12.12 7.16
N ASP A 31 -6.64 -11.89 7.50
CA ASP A 31 -6.02 -12.53 8.67
C ASP A 31 -6.65 -12.07 9.98
N GLN A 32 -6.91 -10.76 10.14
CA GLN A 32 -7.60 -10.25 11.33
C GLN A 32 -8.98 -10.89 11.51
N GLN A 33 -9.74 -11.06 10.42
CA GLN A 33 -11.03 -11.74 10.47
C GLN A 33 -10.86 -13.19 10.93
N ARG A 34 -9.92 -13.93 10.34
CA ARG A 34 -9.61 -15.32 10.74
C ARG A 34 -9.20 -15.41 12.21
N LEU A 35 -8.34 -14.50 12.69
CA LEU A 35 -7.92 -14.47 14.10
C LEU A 35 -9.09 -14.21 15.04
N ARG A 36 -10.00 -13.29 14.69
CA ARG A 36 -11.21 -13.03 15.49
C ARG A 36 -12.12 -14.27 15.55
N GLU A 37 -12.29 -14.99 14.45
CA GLU A 37 -13.05 -16.25 14.46
C GLU A 37 -12.37 -17.34 15.29
N ASN A 38 -11.04 -17.47 15.20
CA ASN A 38 -10.28 -18.40 16.03
C ASN A 38 -10.43 -18.07 17.53
N MET A 39 -10.38 -16.79 17.90
CA MET A 39 -10.58 -16.35 19.28
C MET A 39 -11.98 -16.70 19.81
N LYS A 40 -13.02 -16.59 18.98
CA LYS A 40 -14.39 -17.00 19.36
C LYS A 40 -14.47 -18.51 19.61
N ALA A 41 -13.81 -19.31 18.76
CA ALA A 41 -13.81 -20.77 18.85
C ALA A 41 -13.05 -21.29 20.09
N LEU A 42 -12.09 -20.53 20.60
CA LEU A 42 -11.28 -20.90 21.76
C LEU A 42 -12.00 -20.78 23.11
N LYS A 43 -13.16 -20.14 23.15
CA LYS A 43 -13.88 -19.86 24.39
C LYS A 43 -14.21 -21.16 25.14
N GLY A 44 -13.73 -21.27 26.38
CA GLY A 44 -13.93 -22.44 27.24
C GLY A 44 -12.92 -23.58 27.04
N SER A 45 -11.90 -23.39 26.20
CA SER A 45 -10.78 -24.34 26.07
C SER A 45 -9.74 -24.16 27.17
N ALA A 46 -8.98 -25.21 27.48
CA ALA A 46 -7.90 -25.14 28.47
C ALA A 46 -6.76 -24.20 28.01
N GLU A 47 -6.59 -24.06 26.70
CA GLU A 47 -5.56 -23.25 26.05
C GLU A 47 -6.00 -21.80 25.77
N GLU A 48 -7.26 -21.45 26.06
CA GLU A 48 -7.89 -20.17 25.70
C GLU A 48 -6.99 -18.98 26.05
N LYS A 49 -6.54 -18.89 27.30
CA LYS A 49 -5.76 -17.75 27.80
C LYS A 49 -4.45 -17.55 27.03
N ALA A 50 -3.73 -18.64 26.77
CA ALA A 50 -2.42 -18.57 26.11
C ALA A 50 -2.56 -18.20 24.63
N LEU A 51 -3.52 -18.81 23.94
CA LEU A 51 -3.77 -18.53 22.52
C LEU A 51 -4.37 -17.14 22.31
N LEU A 52 -5.26 -16.69 23.20
CA LEU A 52 -5.83 -15.35 23.17
C LEU A 52 -4.76 -14.27 23.35
N GLN A 53 -3.80 -14.47 24.25
CA GLN A 53 -2.68 -13.56 24.42
C GLN A 53 -1.84 -13.46 23.14
N ARG A 54 -1.52 -14.61 22.52
CA ARG A 54 -0.76 -14.66 21.25
C ARG A 54 -1.50 -13.95 20.12
N TYR A 55 -2.78 -14.23 19.92
CA TYR A 55 -3.56 -13.59 18.85
C TYR A 55 -3.73 -12.09 19.07
N THR A 56 -3.84 -11.64 20.32
CA THR A 56 -3.86 -10.20 20.64
C THR A 56 -2.54 -9.51 20.24
N GLN A 57 -1.40 -10.16 20.47
CA GLN A 57 -0.11 -9.65 20.02
C GLN A 57 -0.03 -9.55 18.49
N GLN A 58 -0.48 -10.60 17.77
CA GLN A 58 -0.52 -10.60 16.31
C GLN A 58 -1.41 -9.49 15.75
N LEU A 59 -2.60 -9.27 16.34
CA LEU A 59 -3.48 -8.17 15.95
C LEU A 59 -2.80 -6.80 16.15
N ASN A 60 -2.10 -6.59 17.27
CA ASN A 60 -1.37 -5.35 17.52
C ASN A 60 -0.25 -5.11 16.49
N GLU A 61 0.51 -6.15 16.14
CA GLU A 61 1.54 -6.07 15.10
C GLU A 61 0.95 -5.73 13.73
N GLN A 62 -0.20 -6.32 13.41
CA GLN A 62 -0.93 -6.04 12.17
C GLN A 62 -1.47 -4.61 12.12
N GLU A 63 -1.98 -4.06 13.22
CA GLU A 63 -2.41 -2.66 13.29
C GLU A 63 -1.24 -1.69 13.08
N ASN A 64 -0.07 -1.98 13.66
CA ASN A 64 1.14 -1.20 13.42
C ASN A 64 1.55 -1.25 11.94
N ARG A 65 1.45 -2.43 11.31
CA ARG A 65 1.74 -2.58 9.88
C ARG A 65 0.74 -1.83 9.01
N LEU A 66 -0.57 -1.90 9.31
CA LEU A 66 -1.60 -1.13 8.60
C LEU A 66 -1.33 0.38 8.67
N GLN A 67 -0.91 0.89 9.83
CA GLN A 67 -0.56 2.30 9.95
C GLN A 67 0.64 2.68 9.07
N ALA A 68 1.67 1.83 9.00
CA ALA A 68 2.82 2.03 8.12
C ALA A 68 2.40 2.00 6.65
N LEU A 69 1.62 0.99 6.23
CA LEU A 69 1.13 0.83 4.85
C LEU A 69 0.29 2.03 4.38
N ARG A 70 -0.54 2.60 5.27
CA ARG A 70 -1.30 3.82 4.96
C ARG A 70 -0.39 5.02 4.70
N LYS A 71 0.65 5.20 5.51
CA LYS A 71 1.65 6.27 5.31
C LYS A 71 2.45 6.06 4.03
N GLU A 72 2.89 4.84 3.76
CA GLU A 72 3.59 4.47 2.53
C GLU A 72 2.70 4.75 1.30
N THR A 73 1.42 4.38 1.35
CA THR A 73 0.45 4.65 0.29
C THR A 73 0.27 6.14 0.05
N GLN A 74 0.16 6.94 1.11
CA GLN A 74 0.07 8.40 0.99
C GLN A 74 1.33 8.98 0.33
N GLN A 75 2.51 8.55 0.75
CA GLN A 75 3.78 8.99 0.16
C GLN A 75 3.89 8.62 -1.32
N ILE A 76 3.45 7.42 -1.71
CA ILE A 76 3.42 6.98 -3.11
C ILE A 76 2.48 7.87 -3.93
N GLU A 77 1.31 8.23 -3.38
CA GLU A 77 0.37 9.13 -4.06
C GLU A 77 0.95 10.54 -4.27
N GLU A 78 1.61 11.09 -3.26
CA GLU A 78 2.30 12.38 -3.36
C GLU A 78 3.42 12.34 -4.42
N GLN A 79 4.23 11.27 -4.42
CA GLN A 79 5.27 11.05 -5.43
C GLN A 79 4.69 10.90 -6.84
N LYS A 80 3.59 10.15 -6.98
CA LYS A 80 2.91 9.96 -8.26
C LYS A 80 2.34 11.27 -8.79
N ALA A 81 1.70 12.08 -7.94
CA ALA A 81 1.20 13.40 -8.33
C ALA A 81 2.34 14.31 -8.82
N GLY A 82 3.47 14.32 -8.12
CA GLY A 82 4.66 15.05 -8.56
C GLY A 82 5.22 14.54 -9.89
N ALA A 83 5.28 13.22 -10.06
CA ALA A 83 5.76 12.58 -11.27
C ALA A 83 4.85 12.87 -12.48
N GLN A 84 3.53 12.91 -12.26
CA GLN A 84 2.55 13.27 -13.29
C GLN A 84 2.69 14.73 -13.70
N ALA A 85 2.79 15.65 -12.75
CA ALA A 85 3.00 17.07 -13.05
C ALA A 85 4.32 17.32 -13.82
N ALA A 86 5.37 16.56 -13.52
CA ALA A 86 6.62 16.61 -14.27
C ALA A 86 6.46 16.08 -15.70
N LEU A 87 5.72 14.99 -15.89
CA LEU A 87 5.41 14.45 -17.21
C LEU A 87 4.62 15.46 -18.06
N ASP A 88 3.61 16.09 -17.48
CA ASP A 88 2.76 17.07 -18.17
C ASP A 88 3.59 18.25 -18.69
N ARG A 89 4.49 18.80 -17.86
CA ARG A 89 5.43 19.86 -18.29
C ARG A 89 6.34 19.43 -19.43
N MET A 90 6.90 18.21 -19.36
CA MET A 90 7.75 17.70 -20.45
C MET A 90 6.99 17.57 -21.77
N ILE A 91 5.70 17.21 -21.70
CA ILE A 91 4.83 17.11 -22.89
C ILE A 91 4.53 18.51 -23.45
N GLU A 92 4.24 19.48 -22.59
CA GLU A 92 4.01 20.88 -22.99
C GLU A 92 5.24 21.46 -23.69
N GLU A 93 6.44 21.33 -23.09
CA GLU A 93 7.70 21.81 -23.67
C GLU A 93 7.94 21.22 -25.08
N LEU A 94 7.75 19.91 -25.24
CA LEU A 94 7.87 19.24 -26.54
C LEU A 94 6.84 19.75 -27.56
N ALA A 95 5.62 20.07 -27.12
CA ALA A 95 4.57 20.58 -28.01
C ALA A 95 4.84 22.03 -28.48
N PHE A 96 5.53 22.85 -27.66
CA PHE A 96 5.97 24.19 -28.06
C PHE A 96 7.13 24.13 -29.05
N ASP A 97 8.13 23.28 -28.82
CA ASP A 97 9.28 23.11 -29.72
C ASP A 97 8.89 22.64 -31.13
N VAL A 98 7.80 21.88 -31.28
CA VAL A 98 7.30 21.38 -32.58
C VAL A 98 6.51 22.45 -33.36
N LYS A 99 6.04 23.50 -32.70
CA LYS A 99 5.24 24.58 -33.33
C LYS A 99 6.06 25.78 -33.80
N LEU A 100 7.32 25.90 -33.37
CA LEU A 100 8.30 26.91 -33.81
C LEU A 100 9.07 26.43 -35.05
#